data_AF-A0A6P4EFN0-F1
#
_entry.id   AF-A0A6P4EFN0-F1
#
_cell.length_a   1.000
_cell.length_b   1.000
_cell.length_c   1.000
_cell.angle_alpha   90.00
_cell.angle_beta   90.00
_cell.angle_gamma   90.00
#
_symmetry.space_group_name_H-M   'P 1'
#
loop_
_entity.id
_entity.type
_entity.pdbx_description
1 polymer ?
#
loop_
_entity_poly.entity_id
_entity_poly.type
_entity_poly.pdbx_seq_one_letter_code
_entity_poly.pdbx_strand_id
1 'polypeptide(L)'
;MEDTKATESECPIMDTQKILVEIDIPDMVQLLPTFDGDQYTLSDFIGSVEDMVINVVKNIYKTDCPVFILRAIRRKIVGEANRVLIRERTKLNWEEIKKALIDNFADPRNMDTLMDDLREIPSFGLKIYHLYVEISKIRCACFDLLERQEEDLVFRKTQECVFEKRFLHAFISGLRGPLKLSVLRKDPKNIWEANKIAMQLIDDFHWARKQKVNHNKRRIYTNKLFFNSNRGRQNGNNMPEGPK
;
A
#
# COMPACT_ATOMS: atom_id res chain seq x y z
N MET A 1 42.28 19.65 -52.32
CA MET A 1 42.08 18.20 -52.43
C MET A 1 42.49 17.64 -51.08
N GLU A 2 41.55 17.65 -50.12
CA GLU A 2 40.58 16.53 -49.93
C GLU A 2 41.36 15.29 -49.46
N ASP A 3 41.13 14.64 -48.32
CA ASP A 3 39.97 14.64 -47.44
C ASP A 3 40.32 14.06 -46.06
N THR A 4 39.67 14.64 -45.05
CA THR A 4 39.00 14.00 -43.91
C THR A 4 39.35 12.55 -43.52
N LYS A 5 39.78 12.36 -42.26
CA LYS A 5 39.21 11.27 -41.46
C LYS A 5 39.16 11.60 -39.96
N ALA A 6 37.98 11.38 -39.42
CA ALA A 6 37.47 11.78 -38.12
C ALA A 6 38.29 11.22 -36.94
N THR A 7 38.45 12.08 -35.94
CA THR A 7 38.66 11.76 -34.54
C THR A 7 37.46 10.98 -34.02
N GLU A 8 37.63 9.67 -33.82
CA GLU A 8 36.73 8.89 -32.97
C GLU A 8 37.12 9.17 -31.51
N SER A 9 36.32 10.00 -30.84
CA SER A 9 36.35 10.10 -29.39
C SER A 9 35.74 8.81 -28.83
N GLU A 10 36.60 7.87 -28.44
CA GLU A 10 36.20 6.78 -27.57
C GLU A 10 35.80 7.40 -26.21
N CYS A 11 34.49 7.57 -26.01
CA CYS A 11 33.94 7.73 -24.68
C CYS A 11 34.38 6.51 -23.86
N PRO A 12 35.04 6.66 -22.71
CA PRO A 12 35.34 5.52 -21.87
C PRO A 12 34.00 4.96 -21.42
N ILE A 13 33.65 3.79 -21.95
CA ILE A 13 32.58 2.96 -21.42
C ILE A 13 33.03 2.65 -20.00
N MET A 14 32.53 3.44 -19.05
CA MET A 14 32.71 3.14 -17.64
C MET A 14 32.08 1.78 -17.41
N ASP A 15 32.94 0.79 -17.16
CA ASP A 15 32.57 -0.52 -16.64
C ASP A 15 31.65 -0.33 -15.43
N THR A 16 30.35 -0.42 -15.65
CA THR A 16 29.34 -0.41 -14.59
C THR A 16 29.51 -1.60 -13.66
N GLN A 17 30.22 -2.65 -14.09
CA GLN A 17 30.64 -3.77 -13.26
C GLN A 17 31.72 -3.42 -12.22
N LYS A 18 32.49 -2.34 -12.45
CA LYS A 18 33.58 -1.93 -11.55
C LYS A 18 33.12 -1.01 -10.42
N ILE A 19 31.93 -0.43 -10.53
CA ILE A 19 31.36 0.49 -9.53
C ILE A 19 30.67 -0.26 -8.38
N LEU A 20 30.42 -1.57 -8.52
CA LEU A 20 29.70 -2.36 -7.52
C LEU A 20 30.59 -3.01 -6.44
N VAL A 21 31.92 -2.80 -6.46
CA VAL A 21 32.85 -3.53 -5.57
C VAL A 21 33.70 -2.57 -4.73
N GLU A 22 33.03 -1.68 -4.00
CA GLU A 22 33.66 -0.96 -2.89
C GLU A 22 32.78 -0.88 -1.63
N ILE A 23 31.65 -1.61 -1.61
CA ILE A 23 30.87 -1.79 -0.38
C ILE A 23 31.39 -3.07 0.28
N ASP A 24 32.07 -2.91 1.41
CA ASP A 24 32.50 -4.06 2.20
C ASP A 24 31.26 -4.77 2.79
N ILE A 25 31.33 -6.08 2.92
CA ILE A 25 30.20 -6.90 3.39
C ILE A 25 29.70 -6.49 4.79
N PRO A 26 30.55 -6.05 5.73
CA PRO A 26 30.09 -5.44 6.98
C PRO A 26 29.19 -4.22 6.78
N ASP A 27 29.40 -3.43 5.73
CA ASP A 27 28.58 -2.24 5.43
C ASP A 27 27.23 -2.64 4.84
N MET A 28 27.17 -3.69 4.03
CA MET A 28 25.89 -4.24 3.55
C MET A 28 25.00 -4.71 4.71
N VAL A 29 25.59 -5.38 5.71
CA VAL A 29 24.83 -5.82 6.90
C VAL A 29 24.32 -4.64 7.73
N GLN A 30 25.00 -3.49 7.72
CA GLN A 30 24.50 -2.30 8.41
C GLN A 30 23.23 -1.75 7.77
N LEU A 31 23.07 -1.89 6.45
CA LEU A 31 21.89 -1.47 5.71
C LEU A 31 20.65 -2.34 5.97
N LEU A 32 20.84 -3.55 6.52
CA LEU A 32 19.71 -4.42 6.83
C LEU A 32 18.77 -3.78 7.88
N PRO A 33 17.44 -3.85 7.64
CA PRO A 33 16.47 -3.41 8.62
C PRO A 33 16.55 -4.27 9.88
N THR A 34 16.12 -3.71 11.01
CA THR A 34 15.95 -4.47 12.24
C THR A 34 14.60 -5.16 12.26
N PHE A 35 14.55 -6.41 12.73
CA PHE A 35 13.32 -7.19 12.85
C PHE A 35 12.98 -7.43 14.31
N ASP A 36 11.79 -7.04 14.76
CA ASP A 36 11.36 -7.10 16.15
C ASP A 36 10.31 -8.20 16.45
N GLY A 37 9.74 -8.79 15.39
CA GLY A 37 8.66 -9.77 15.47
C GLY A 37 7.39 -9.36 14.73
N ASP A 38 7.34 -8.22 14.03
CA ASP A 38 6.16 -7.85 13.24
C ASP A 38 5.99 -8.75 12.00
N GLN A 39 4.90 -9.52 11.97
CA GLN A 39 4.55 -10.44 10.89
C GLN A 39 4.57 -9.78 9.49
N TYR A 40 4.19 -8.50 9.38
CA TYR A 40 4.09 -7.80 8.10
C TYR A 40 5.45 -7.41 7.52
N THR A 41 6.50 -7.39 8.34
CA THR A 41 7.87 -7.06 7.92
C THR A 41 8.76 -8.28 7.78
N LEU A 42 8.24 -9.48 8.10
CA LEU A 42 9.00 -10.71 8.12
C LEU A 42 9.50 -11.10 6.72
N SER A 43 8.63 -11.08 5.71
CA SER A 43 9.02 -11.47 4.33
C SER A 43 10.08 -10.50 3.79
N ASP A 44 9.85 -9.20 3.94
CA ASP A 44 10.79 -8.15 3.53
C ASP A 44 12.15 -8.29 4.23
N PHE A 45 12.17 -8.59 5.52
CA PHE A 45 13.41 -8.82 6.27
C PHE A 45 14.16 -10.05 5.76
N ILE A 46 13.48 -11.18 5.59
CA ILE A 46 14.07 -12.43 5.08
C ILE A 46 14.62 -12.19 3.67
N GLY A 47 13.82 -11.62 2.77
CA GLY A 47 14.23 -11.30 1.40
C GLY A 47 15.44 -10.37 1.37
N SER A 48 15.46 -9.33 2.21
CA SER A 48 16.60 -8.42 2.33
C SER A 48 17.88 -9.14 2.76
N VAL A 49 17.81 -10.06 3.72
CA VAL A 49 18.97 -10.85 4.15
C VAL A 49 19.44 -11.80 3.05
N GLU A 50 18.51 -12.47 2.38
CA GLU A 50 18.82 -13.43 1.32
C GLU A 50 19.45 -12.76 0.10
N ASP A 51 18.83 -11.68 -0.38
CA ASP A 51 19.29 -10.96 -1.57
C ASP A 51 20.56 -10.16 -1.32
N MET A 52 20.62 -9.38 -0.23
CA MET A 52 21.75 -8.46 -0.01
C MET A 52 22.97 -9.15 0.57
N VAL A 53 22.80 -10.19 1.38
CA VAL A 53 23.90 -10.76 2.16
C VAL A 53 24.20 -12.19 1.76
N ILE A 54 23.20 -13.09 1.79
CA ILE A 54 23.47 -14.51 1.55
C ILE A 54 23.87 -14.77 0.09
N ASN A 55 23.14 -14.23 -0.87
CA ASN A 55 23.42 -14.44 -2.30
C ASN A 55 24.73 -13.77 -2.73
N VAL A 56 25.02 -12.56 -2.24
CA VAL A 56 26.28 -11.86 -2.50
C VAL A 56 27.47 -12.63 -1.93
N VAL A 57 27.38 -13.07 -0.67
CA VAL A 57 28.45 -13.83 0.01
C VAL A 57 28.69 -15.18 -0.67
N LYS A 58 27.63 -15.90 -1.02
CA LYS A 58 27.75 -17.17 -1.77
C LYS A 58 28.42 -16.96 -3.13
N ASN A 59 28.08 -15.89 -3.83
CA ASN A 59 28.69 -15.57 -5.13
C ASN A 59 30.17 -15.19 -5.03
N ILE A 60 30.56 -14.44 -3.98
CA ILE A 60 31.94 -13.97 -3.79
C ILE A 60 32.85 -15.09 -3.25
N TYR A 61 32.45 -15.75 -2.17
CA TYR A 61 33.33 -16.70 -1.47
C TYR A 61 33.16 -18.14 -1.95
N LYS A 62 32.09 -18.46 -2.68
CA LYS A 62 31.73 -19.84 -3.07
C LYS A 62 31.68 -20.83 -1.89
N THR A 63 31.51 -20.31 -0.67
CA THR A 63 31.44 -21.07 0.58
C THR A 63 30.19 -20.68 1.36
N ASP A 64 29.91 -21.45 2.40
CA ASP A 64 28.90 -21.11 3.39
C ASP A 64 29.15 -19.73 4.00
N CYS A 65 28.05 -19.09 4.44
CA CYS A 65 28.08 -17.75 5.00
C CYS A 65 29.01 -17.69 6.23
N PRO A 66 30.04 -16.82 6.24
CA PRO A 66 30.93 -16.68 7.37
C PRO A 66 30.20 -16.37 8.69
N VAL A 67 30.70 -16.98 9.77
CA VAL A 67 30.12 -16.87 11.12
C VAL A 67 29.97 -15.41 11.59
N PHE A 68 30.89 -14.51 11.22
CA PHE A 68 30.81 -13.11 11.63
C PHE A 68 29.61 -12.39 11.01
N ILE A 69 29.23 -12.75 9.77
CA ILE A 69 28.05 -12.21 9.08
C ILE A 69 26.79 -12.72 9.76
N LEU A 70 26.72 -14.03 10.06
CA LEU A 70 25.60 -14.60 10.79
C LEU A 70 25.40 -13.94 12.16
N ARG A 71 26.50 -13.60 12.87
CA ARG A 71 26.43 -12.83 14.12
C ARG A 71 25.89 -11.41 13.88
N ALA A 72 26.28 -10.77 12.78
CA ALA A 72 25.83 -9.43 12.45
C ALA A 72 24.33 -9.42 12.07
N ILE A 73 23.87 -10.40 11.28
CA ILE A 73 22.43 -10.64 11.02
C ILE A 73 21.69 -10.89 12.33
N ARG A 74 22.22 -11.75 13.22
CA ARG A 74 21.59 -12.05 14.52
C ARG A 74 21.39 -10.80 15.38
N ARG A 75 22.29 -9.80 15.29
CA ARG A 75 22.16 -8.51 16.00
C ARG A 75 21.06 -7.61 15.44
N LYS A 76 20.64 -7.81 14.19
CA LYS A 76 19.51 -7.09 13.58
C LYS A 76 18.15 -7.63 14.03
N ILE A 77 18.13 -8.84 14.58
CA ILE A 77 16.94 -9.43 15.18
C ILE A 77 16.86 -8.97 16.64
N VAL A 78 15.85 -8.17 16.96
CA VAL A 78 15.65 -7.49 18.23
C VAL A 78 14.29 -7.87 18.85
N GLY A 79 13.94 -7.28 19.99
CA GLY A 79 12.60 -7.41 20.56
C GLY A 79 12.17 -8.84 20.89
N GLU A 80 10.92 -9.16 20.58
CA GLU A 80 10.32 -10.47 20.83
C GLU A 80 10.91 -11.55 19.91
N ALA A 81 11.23 -11.20 18.66
CA ALA A 81 11.92 -12.09 17.74
C ALA A 81 13.23 -12.63 18.30
N ASN A 82 14.02 -11.77 18.95
CA ASN A 82 15.26 -12.22 19.58
C ASN A 82 15.01 -13.18 20.75
N ARG A 83 13.97 -12.91 21.56
CA ARG A 83 13.61 -13.74 22.72
C ARG A 83 13.18 -15.15 22.30
N VAL A 84 12.39 -15.25 21.24
CA VAL A 84 11.98 -16.54 20.64
C VAL A 84 13.21 -17.36 20.25
N LEU A 85 14.13 -16.76 19.50
CA LEU A 85 15.33 -17.47 19.05
C LEU A 85 16.26 -17.90 20.20
N ILE A 86 16.29 -17.16 21.32
CA ILE A 86 17.01 -17.56 22.53
C ILE A 86 16.29 -18.72 23.23
N ARG A 87 14.96 -18.64 23.35
CA ARG A 87 14.11 -19.66 23.99
C ARG A 87 14.23 -21.01 23.28
N GLU A 88 14.22 -21.00 21.95
CA GLU A 88 14.32 -22.20 21.12
C GLU A 88 15.75 -22.73 20.96
N ARG A 89 16.76 -22.01 21.49
CA ARG A 89 18.18 -22.34 21.35
C ARG A 89 18.58 -22.54 19.88
N THR A 90 18.04 -21.71 18.99
CA THR A 90 18.32 -21.77 17.55
C THR A 90 19.81 -21.65 17.30
N LYS A 91 20.40 -22.55 16.50
CA LYS A 91 21.84 -22.47 16.22
C LYS A 91 22.12 -21.27 15.33
N LEU A 92 23.38 -20.87 15.32
CA LEU A 92 23.86 -19.80 14.45
C LEU A 92 24.05 -20.33 13.02
N ASN A 93 22.92 -20.59 12.36
CA ASN A 93 22.80 -21.00 10.97
C ASN A 93 21.62 -20.22 10.37
N TRP A 94 21.81 -19.60 9.20
CA TRP A 94 20.74 -18.80 8.57
C TRP A 94 19.47 -19.60 8.33
N GLU A 95 19.57 -20.84 7.86
CA GLU A 95 18.39 -21.68 7.58
C GLU A 95 17.62 -22.01 8.86
N GLU A 96 18.32 -22.28 9.97
CA GLU A 96 17.68 -22.52 11.27
C GLU A 96 17.04 -21.24 11.82
N ILE A 97 17.71 -20.08 11.66
CA ILE A 97 17.18 -18.77 12.07
C ILE A 97 15.94 -18.43 11.25
N LYS A 98 16.02 -18.52 9.92
CA LYS A 98 14.91 -18.28 8.99
C LYS A 98 13.72 -19.15 9.34
N LYS A 99 13.94 -20.46 9.53
CA LYS A 99 12.88 -21.39 9.91
C LYS A 99 12.23 -21.00 11.24
N ALA A 100 13.00 -20.73 12.28
CA ALA A 100 12.46 -20.36 13.59
C ALA A 100 11.66 -19.04 13.54
N LEU A 101 12.08 -18.07 12.72
CA LEU A 101 11.33 -16.84 12.51
C LEU A 101 10.01 -17.10 11.77
N ILE A 102 10.01 -17.92 10.72
CA ILE A 102 8.81 -18.28 9.98
C ILE A 102 7.83 -19.03 10.89
N ASP A 103 8.30 -20.02 11.64
CA ASP A 103 7.47 -20.87 12.49
C ASP A 103 6.77 -20.07 13.62
N ASN A 104 7.35 -18.96 14.06
CA ASN A 104 6.81 -18.15 15.17
C ASN A 104 6.10 -16.86 14.75
N PHE A 105 6.49 -16.23 13.64
CA PHE A 105 6.02 -14.90 13.27
C PHE A 105 5.31 -14.84 11.92
N ALA A 106 5.34 -15.90 11.13
CA ALA A 106 4.60 -15.89 9.87
C ALA A 106 3.11 -16.16 10.11
N ASP A 107 2.28 -15.67 9.19
CA ASP A 107 0.85 -15.94 9.22
C ASP A 107 0.59 -17.46 9.07
N PRO A 108 -0.09 -18.10 10.04
CA PRO A 108 -0.35 -19.53 10.03
C PRO A 108 -1.52 -19.92 9.11
N ARG A 109 -2.29 -18.95 8.59
CA ARG A 109 -3.45 -19.21 7.74
C ARG A 109 -3.01 -19.75 6.39
N ASN A 110 -3.75 -20.74 5.88
CA ASN A 110 -3.55 -21.24 4.52
C ASN A 110 -4.29 -20.36 3.50
N MET A 111 -3.99 -20.54 2.21
CA MET A 111 -4.59 -19.76 1.12
C MET A 111 -6.12 -19.82 1.11
N ASP A 112 -6.70 -20.99 1.39
CA ASP A 112 -8.17 -21.16 1.41
C ASP A 112 -8.81 -20.35 2.55
N THR A 113 -8.20 -20.38 3.74
CA THR A 113 -8.65 -19.61 4.91
C THR A 113 -8.59 -18.11 4.63
N LEU A 114 -7.50 -17.63 4.01
CA LEU A 114 -7.37 -16.23 3.61
C LEU A 114 -8.43 -15.82 2.57
N MET A 115 -8.79 -16.73 1.67
CA MET A 115 -9.84 -16.51 0.67
C MET A 115 -11.24 -16.52 1.28
N ASP A 116 -11.48 -17.33 2.30
CA ASP A 116 -12.72 -17.34 3.06
C ASP A 116 -12.85 -16.06 3.89
N ASP A 117 -11.78 -15.64 4.59
CA ASP A 117 -11.71 -14.36 5.30
C ASP A 117 -12.06 -13.19 4.35
N LEU A 118 -11.55 -13.20 3.12
CA LEU A 118 -11.84 -12.17 2.11
C LEU A 118 -13.34 -12.10 1.75
N ARG A 119 -14.04 -13.25 1.74
CA ARG A 119 -15.48 -13.30 1.47
C ARG A 119 -16.30 -12.86 2.67
N GLU A 120 -15.80 -13.11 3.87
CA GLU A 120 -16.46 -12.75 5.12
C GLU A 120 -16.34 -11.27 5.48
N ILE A 121 -15.40 -10.53 4.87
CA ILE A 121 -15.30 -9.08 5.05
C ILE A 121 -16.67 -8.44 4.78
N PRO A 122 -17.26 -7.75 5.79
CA PRO A 122 -18.61 -7.25 5.65
C PRO A 122 -18.67 -6.20 4.54
N SER A 123 -19.35 -6.55 3.46
CA SER A 123 -19.65 -5.67 2.33
C SER A 123 -20.52 -4.46 2.73
N PHE A 124 -21.13 -4.50 3.93
CA PHE A 124 -22.01 -3.47 4.45
C PHE A 124 -21.53 -2.94 5.80
N GLY A 125 -21.16 -1.66 5.85
CA GLY A 125 -21.10 -0.89 7.10
C GLY A 125 -19.74 -0.28 7.40
N LEU A 126 -18.69 -0.81 6.78
CA LEU A 126 -17.35 -0.28 6.91
C LEU A 126 -17.18 1.05 6.17
N LYS A 127 -16.39 1.96 6.75
CA LYS A 127 -15.87 3.09 6.00
C LYS A 127 -14.90 2.57 4.95
N ILE A 128 -14.82 3.24 3.80
CA ILE A 128 -14.00 2.82 2.66
C ILE A 128 -12.54 2.57 3.05
N TYR A 129 -11.97 3.46 3.86
CA TYR A 129 -10.61 3.29 4.35
C TYR A 129 -10.42 1.99 5.16
N HIS A 130 -11.38 1.63 6.03
CA HIS A 130 -11.31 0.37 6.78
C HIS A 130 -11.46 -0.84 5.86
N LEU A 131 -12.37 -0.78 4.88
CA LEU A 131 -12.52 -1.84 3.88
C LEU A 131 -11.20 -2.06 3.10
N TYR A 132 -10.55 -0.97 2.69
CA TYR A 132 -9.25 -1.01 2.03
C TYR A 132 -8.19 -1.68 2.91
N VAL A 133 -8.06 -1.25 4.18
CA VAL A 133 -7.07 -1.78 5.12
C VAL A 133 -7.25 -3.27 5.36
N GLU A 134 -8.48 -3.74 5.61
CA GLU A 134 -8.72 -5.17 5.88
C GLU A 134 -8.42 -6.04 4.65
N ILE A 135 -8.84 -5.62 3.45
CA ILE A 135 -8.50 -6.37 2.23
C ILE A 135 -6.99 -6.32 1.97
N SER A 136 -6.32 -5.20 2.23
CA SER A 136 -4.87 -5.08 2.10
C SER A 136 -4.10 -6.02 3.03
N LYS A 137 -4.57 -6.24 4.27
CA LYS A 137 -3.96 -7.22 5.19
C LYS A 137 -4.02 -8.63 4.64
N ILE A 138 -5.18 -9.05 4.13
CA ILE A 138 -5.35 -10.37 3.52
C ILE A 138 -4.47 -10.48 2.27
N ARG A 139 -4.44 -9.43 1.45
CA ARG A 139 -3.59 -9.37 0.25
C ARG A 139 -2.11 -9.58 0.58
N CYS A 140 -1.58 -8.89 1.61
CA CYS A 140 -0.20 -9.08 2.06
C CYS A 140 0.04 -10.54 2.47
N ALA A 141 -0.82 -11.09 3.35
CA ALA A 141 -0.70 -12.47 3.80
C ALA A 141 -0.74 -13.50 2.64
N CYS A 142 -1.59 -13.28 1.63
CA CYS A 142 -1.65 -14.13 0.44
C CYS A 142 -0.35 -14.09 -0.37
N PHE A 143 0.24 -12.90 -0.55
CA PHE A 143 1.47 -12.73 -1.33
C PHE A 143 2.68 -13.27 -0.59
N ASP A 144 2.75 -13.07 0.73
CA ASP A 144 3.79 -13.66 1.58
C ASP A 144 3.69 -15.20 1.57
N LEU A 145 2.49 -15.76 1.48
CA LEU A 145 2.30 -17.20 1.37
C LEU A 145 2.71 -17.74 -0.01
N LEU A 146 2.35 -17.04 -1.09
CA LEU A 146 2.78 -17.38 -2.46
C LEU A 146 4.30 -17.34 -2.59
N GLU A 147 4.95 -16.31 -2.05
CA GLU A 147 6.39 -16.16 -2.11
C GLU A 147 7.12 -17.30 -1.40
N ARG A 148 6.55 -17.81 -0.30
CA ARG A 148 7.10 -18.92 0.47
C ARG A 148 6.86 -20.30 -0.14
N GLN A 149 5.72 -20.51 -0.81
CA GLN A 149 5.31 -21.83 -1.32
C GLN A 149 5.75 -22.09 -2.76
N GLU A 150 5.80 -21.06 -3.60
CA GLU A 150 5.96 -21.22 -5.04
C GLU A 150 7.32 -20.71 -5.52
N GLU A 151 8.23 -21.61 -5.90
CA GLU A 151 9.54 -21.26 -6.46
C GLU A 151 9.45 -20.77 -7.92
N ASP A 152 8.45 -21.22 -8.67
CA ASP A 152 8.28 -20.82 -10.08
C ASP A 152 7.73 -19.38 -10.16
N LEU A 153 8.60 -18.48 -10.65
CA LEU A 153 8.28 -17.07 -10.86
C LEU A 153 7.13 -16.84 -11.85
N VAL A 154 6.99 -17.68 -12.87
CA VAL A 154 5.93 -17.52 -13.89
C VAL A 154 4.58 -17.90 -13.29
N PHE A 155 4.52 -19.02 -12.59
CA PHE A 155 3.33 -19.45 -11.88
C PHE A 155 2.94 -18.43 -10.80
N ARG A 156 3.90 -17.98 -9.98
CA ARG A 156 3.69 -16.98 -8.93
C ARG A 156 3.07 -15.69 -9.49
N LYS A 157 3.67 -15.10 -10.53
CA LYS A 157 3.12 -13.89 -11.18
C LYS A 157 1.72 -14.08 -11.75
N THR A 158 1.44 -15.28 -12.25
CA THR A 158 0.11 -15.61 -12.76
C THR A 158 -0.92 -15.66 -11.64
N GLN A 159 -0.58 -16.28 -10.51
CA GLN A 159 -1.43 -16.33 -9.30
C GLN A 159 -1.65 -14.92 -8.72
N GLU A 160 -0.59 -14.11 -8.61
CA GLU A 160 -0.68 -12.71 -8.16
C GLU A 160 -1.69 -11.91 -9.00
N CYS A 161 -1.65 -12.05 -10.32
CA CYS A 161 -2.60 -11.40 -11.23
C CYS A 161 -4.06 -11.85 -11.00
N VAL A 162 -4.27 -13.15 -10.75
CA VAL A 162 -5.59 -13.68 -10.42
C VAL A 162 -6.08 -13.13 -9.09
N PHE A 163 -5.23 -13.08 -8.07
CA PHE A 163 -5.57 -12.57 -6.75
C PHE A 163 -5.82 -11.07 -6.73
N GLU A 164 -5.03 -10.27 -7.45
CA GLU A 164 -5.29 -8.83 -7.60
C GLU A 164 -6.72 -8.56 -8.11
N LYS A 165 -7.16 -9.32 -9.11
CA LYS A 165 -8.53 -9.22 -9.62
C LYS A 165 -9.57 -9.59 -8.55
N ARG A 166 -9.29 -10.60 -7.72
CA ARG A 166 -10.18 -11.00 -6.62
C ARG A 166 -10.26 -9.93 -5.53
N PHE A 167 -9.13 -9.35 -5.12
CA PHE A 167 -9.09 -8.28 -4.12
C PHE A 167 -9.80 -7.01 -4.62
N LEU A 168 -9.58 -6.65 -5.88
CA LEU A 168 -10.29 -5.55 -6.54
C LEU A 168 -11.80 -5.80 -6.57
N HIS A 169 -12.22 -7.00 -6.99
CA HIS A 169 -13.63 -7.38 -7.02
C HIS A 169 -14.28 -7.35 -5.63
N ALA A 170 -13.58 -7.86 -4.60
CA ALA A 170 -14.03 -7.81 -3.22
C ALA A 170 -14.21 -6.36 -2.74
N PHE A 171 -13.23 -5.49 -3.01
CA PHE A 171 -13.29 -4.08 -2.66
C PHE A 171 -14.47 -3.37 -3.33
N ILE A 172 -14.62 -3.51 -4.66
CA ILE A 172 -15.72 -2.90 -5.42
C ILE A 172 -17.08 -3.44 -4.96
N SER A 173 -17.16 -4.73 -4.62
CA SER A 173 -18.38 -5.35 -4.11
C SER A 173 -18.78 -4.85 -2.72
N GLY A 174 -17.81 -4.46 -1.90
CA GLY A 174 -18.04 -3.80 -0.61
C GLY A 174 -18.40 -2.31 -0.71
N LEU A 175 -18.34 -1.70 -1.89
CA LEU A 175 -18.77 -0.31 -2.08
C LEU A 175 -20.30 -0.20 -2.15
N ARG A 176 -20.85 0.84 -1.52
CA ARG A 176 -22.29 1.06 -1.44
C ARG A 176 -22.85 1.94 -2.57
N GLY A 177 -24.00 1.53 -3.09
CA GLY A 177 -24.89 2.36 -3.90
C GLY A 177 -24.23 2.95 -5.17
N PRO A 178 -24.46 4.24 -5.49
CA PRO A 178 -23.97 4.83 -6.73
C PRO A 178 -22.44 4.92 -6.80
N LEU A 179 -21.75 4.89 -5.65
CA LEU A 179 -20.30 4.94 -5.61
C LEU A 179 -19.66 3.74 -6.31
N LYS A 180 -20.23 2.54 -6.12
CA LYS A 180 -19.79 1.32 -6.80
C LYS A 180 -19.80 1.50 -8.32
N LEU A 181 -20.89 2.03 -8.87
CA LEU A 181 -21.04 2.27 -10.30
C LEU A 181 -20.08 3.36 -10.81
N SER A 182 -19.87 4.42 -10.03
CA SER A 182 -18.94 5.48 -10.36
C SER A 182 -17.48 5.00 -10.40
N VAL A 183 -17.08 4.16 -9.43
CA VAL A 183 -15.74 3.56 -9.41
C VAL A 183 -15.58 2.57 -10.56
N LEU A 184 -16.56 1.69 -10.81
CA LEU A 184 -16.54 0.75 -11.94
C LEU A 184 -16.38 1.47 -13.29
N ARG A 185 -17.05 2.60 -13.48
CA ARG A 185 -16.98 3.39 -14.73
C ARG A 185 -15.59 4.01 -14.95
N LYS A 186 -14.77 4.11 -13.91
CA LYS A 186 -13.39 4.60 -13.98
C LYS A 186 -12.37 3.50 -14.25
N ASP A 187 -12.80 2.23 -14.27
CA ASP A 187 -11.98 1.06 -14.60
C ASP A 187 -10.64 0.99 -13.83
N PRO A 188 -10.67 0.93 -12.48
CA PRO A 188 -9.45 0.82 -11.69
C PRO A 188 -8.73 -0.51 -11.96
N LYS A 189 -7.40 -0.47 -12.06
CA LYS A 189 -6.58 -1.67 -12.32
C LYS A 189 -6.25 -2.46 -11.07
N ASN A 190 -6.21 -1.81 -9.92
CA ASN A 190 -5.86 -2.41 -8.64
C ASN A 190 -6.65 -1.79 -7.49
N ILE A 191 -6.58 -2.42 -6.32
CA ILE A 191 -7.32 -1.98 -5.14
C ILE A 191 -6.92 -0.57 -4.67
N TRP A 192 -5.64 -0.20 -4.79
CA TRP A 192 -5.16 1.13 -4.40
C TRP A 192 -5.79 2.23 -5.26
N GLU A 193 -5.83 2.03 -6.57
CA GLU A 193 -6.45 2.95 -7.52
C GLU A 193 -7.96 3.05 -7.27
N ALA A 194 -8.62 1.91 -7.04
CA ALA A 194 -10.03 1.88 -6.68
C ALA A 194 -10.32 2.67 -5.39
N ASN A 195 -9.48 2.52 -4.36
CA ASN A 195 -9.60 3.26 -3.10
C ASN A 195 -9.38 4.76 -3.31
N LYS A 196 -8.35 5.16 -4.07
CA LYS A 196 -8.08 6.56 -4.41
C LYS A 196 -9.27 7.21 -5.11
N ILE A 197 -9.83 6.54 -6.13
CA ILE A 197 -11.00 7.03 -6.87
C ILE A 197 -12.21 7.11 -5.94
N ALA A 198 -12.44 6.11 -5.10
CA ALA A 198 -13.57 6.10 -4.18
C ALA A 198 -13.51 7.27 -3.18
N MET A 199 -12.33 7.56 -2.63
CA MET A 199 -12.11 8.69 -1.73
C MET A 199 -12.32 10.04 -2.44
N GLN A 200 -11.77 10.21 -3.65
CA GLN A 200 -11.98 11.42 -4.46
C GLN A 200 -13.46 11.67 -4.75
N LEU A 201 -14.20 10.64 -5.14
CA LEU A 201 -15.63 10.76 -5.41
C LEU A 201 -16.40 11.17 -4.15
N ILE A 202 -16.07 10.62 -2.99
CA ILE A 202 -16.66 11.02 -1.71
C ILE A 202 -16.45 12.52 -1.45
N ASP A 203 -15.22 13.00 -1.63
CA ASP A 203 -14.87 14.41 -1.42
C ASP A 203 -15.65 15.32 -2.38
N ASP A 204 -15.74 14.94 -3.66
CA ASP A 204 -16.53 15.65 -4.67
C ASP A 204 -18.02 15.69 -4.32
N PHE A 205 -18.58 14.58 -3.85
CA PHE A 205 -19.98 14.51 -3.39
C PHE A 205 -20.22 15.40 -2.18
N HIS A 206 -19.31 15.40 -1.20
CA HIS A 206 -19.41 16.27 -0.03
C HIS A 206 -19.31 17.76 -0.41
N TRP A 207 -18.38 18.10 -1.30
CA TRP A 207 -18.22 19.46 -1.81
C TRP A 207 -19.46 19.94 -2.56
N ALA A 208 -19.99 19.14 -3.49
CA ALA A 208 -21.19 19.46 -4.26
C ALA A 208 -22.43 19.63 -3.35
N ARG A 209 -22.56 18.81 -2.30
CA ARG A 209 -23.63 18.93 -1.30
C ARG A 209 -23.51 20.23 -0.51
N LYS A 210 -22.29 20.61 -0.09
CA LYS A 210 -22.04 21.87 0.63
C LYS A 210 -22.39 23.10 -0.22
N GLN A 211 -22.08 23.08 -1.52
CA GLN A 211 -22.44 24.15 -2.46
C GLN A 211 -23.97 24.28 -2.61
N LYS A 212 -24.69 23.15 -2.75
CA LYS A 212 -26.16 23.17 -2.84
C LYS A 212 -26.82 23.73 -1.57
N VAL A 213 -26.33 23.36 -0.38
CA VAL A 213 -26.84 23.89 0.90
C VAL A 213 -26.58 25.40 1.00
N ASN A 214 -25.39 25.87 0.60
CA ASN A 214 -25.05 27.29 0.60
C ASN A 214 -25.89 28.09 -0.41
N HIS A 215 -26.13 27.54 -1.60
CA HIS A 215 -26.99 28.15 -2.60
C HIS A 215 -28.45 28.24 -2.12
N ASN A 216 -28.98 27.18 -1.48
CA ASN A 216 -30.33 27.19 -0.92
C ASN A 216 -30.49 28.20 0.23
N LYS A 217 -29.49 28.31 1.12
CA LYS A 217 -29.47 29.33 2.16
C LYS A 217 -29.53 30.73 1.55
N ARG A 218 -28.67 31.02 0.55
CA ARG A 218 -28.69 32.32 -0.15
C ARG A 218 -30.05 32.62 -0.78
N ARG A 219 -30.71 31.64 -1.42
CA ARG A 219 -32.07 31.82 -1.98
C ARG A 219 -33.14 32.09 -0.91
N ILE A 220 -33.04 31.46 0.26
CA ILE A 220 -33.97 31.73 1.37
C ILE A 220 -33.77 33.14 1.93
N TYR A 221 -32.51 33.58 2.08
CA TYR A 221 -32.21 34.96 2.53
C TYR A 221 -32.67 36.01 1.51
N THR A 222 -32.42 35.80 0.22
CA THR A 222 -32.92 36.71 -0.83
C THR A 222 -34.44 36.73 -0.86
N ASN A 223 -35.10 35.57 -0.81
CA ASN A 223 -36.57 35.54 -0.80
C ASN A 223 -37.15 36.24 0.44
N LYS A 224 -36.55 36.09 1.63
CA LYS A 224 -36.97 36.85 2.82
C LYS A 224 -36.83 38.37 2.64
N LEU A 225 -35.76 38.84 2.00
CA LEU A 225 -35.59 40.26 1.67
C LEU A 225 -36.63 40.75 0.65
N PHE A 226 -36.92 39.96 -0.39
CA PHE A 226 -37.94 40.30 -1.39
C PHE A 226 -39.38 40.29 -0.83
N PHE A 227 -39.73 39.35 0.05
CA PHE A 227 -41.06 39.31 0.68
C PHE A 227 -41.27 40.41 1.73
N ASN A 228 -40.22 40.87 2.41
CA ASN A 228 -40.34 41.99 3.36
C ASN A 228 -40.50 43.35 2.64
N SER A 229 -39.81 43.54 1.51
CA SER A 229 -39.91 44.77 0.71
C SER A 229 -41.26 44.97 0.03
N ASN A 230 -42.03 43.89 -0.20
CA ASN A 230 -43.36 43.99 -0.81
C ASN A 230 -44.50 44.23 0.19
N ARG A 231 -44.29 43.97 1.49
CA ARG A 231 -45.26 44.34 2.55
C ARG A 231 -45.17 45.82 2.96
N GLY A 232 -44.02 46.47 2.73
CA GLY A 232 -43.85 47.90 2.99
C GLY A 232 -44.47 48.85 1.96
N ARG A 233 -44.93 48.34 0.80
CA ARG A 233 -45.46 49.17 -0.30
C ARG A 233 -46.99 49.19 -0.42
N GLN A 234 -47.73 48.38 0.34
CA GLN A 234 -49.21 48.39 0.30
C GLN A 234 -49.88 49.30 1.34
N ASN A 235 -49.14 50.00 2.21
CA ASN A 235 -49.70 50.93 3.20
C ASN A 235 -49.57 52.42 2.82
N GLY A 236 -49.50 52.74 1.52
CA GLY A 236 -49.25 54.11 1.03
C GLY A 236 -50.46 54.90 0.51
N ASN A 237 -51.68 54.34 0.49
CA ASN A 237 -52.87 55.06 0.01
C ASN A 237 -53.96 55.05 1.09
N ASN A 238 -53.93 56.06 1.96
CA ASN A 238 -55.12 56.59 2.63
C ASN A 238 -54.81 58.03 3.04
N MET A 239 -55.22 58.99 2.20
CA MET A 239 -55.42 60.37 2.61
C MET A 239 -56.49 60.39 3.72
N PRO A 240 -56.31 61.16 4.81
CA PRO A 240 -57.43 61.66 5.57
C PRO A 240 -57.84 63.02 5.00
N GLU A 241 -58.97 63.04 4.30
CA GLU A 241 -59.80 64.26 4.28
C GLU A 241 -60.23 64.55 5.72
N GLY A 242 -59.99 65.77 6.18
CA GLY A 242 -60.42 66.30 7.47
C GLY A 242 -61.25 67.57 7.30
N PRO A 243 -62.19 67.86 8.21
CA PRO A 243 -63.52 68.32 7.85
C PRO A 243 -63.81 69.81 8.14
N LYS A 244 -64.75 70.35 7.34
CA LYS A 244 -65.58 71.56 7.49
C LYS A 244 -64.88 72.92 7.57
#